data_AF-A0A9D5NQN4-F1
#
_entry.id   AF-A0A9D5NQN4-F1
#
_cell.length_a   1.000
_cell.length_b   1.000
_cell.length_c   1.000
_cell.angle_alpha   90.00
_cell.angle_beta   90.00
_cell.angle_gamma   90.00
#
_symmetry.space_group_name_H-M   'P 1'
#
loop_
_entity.id
_entity.type
_entity.pdbx_description
1 polymer ?
#
loop_
_entity_poly.entity_id
_entity_poly.type
_entity_poly.pdbx_seq_one_letter_code
_entity_poly.pdbx_strand_id
1 'polypeptide(L)'
;MKQLMMTMLLAIVAMTATAQDKKAGEINEKYFDARVSELVYRLDMSDDQKAKFTPIYKRYCEEMKALMGPAMKHKKEMKEMKDRQKGEKKQLTEEEKLARTKKRMERQQQAQALRLKYIDEFATVLSAGQVNKFFEVERNIQKKLMDRKMHHKGKKDFKDKKVKG
;
A
#
# COMPACT_ATOMS: atom_id res chain seq x y z
N MET A 1 40.77 -15.46 -16.27
CA MET A 1 39.49 -15.60 -17.03
C MET A 1 38.28 -15.81 -16.11
N LYS A 2 38.28 -16.81 -15.20
CA LYS A 2 37.14 -17.05 -14.28
C LYS A 2 36.85 -15.91 -13.28
N GLN A 3 37.88 -15.24 -12.75
CA GLN A 3 37.74 -14.08 -11.85
C GLN A 3 37.11 -12.86 -12.56
N LEU A 4 37.52 -12.57 -13.80
CA LEU A 4 36.96 -11.50 -14.65
C LEU A 4 35.51 -11.77 -15.07
N MET A 5 35.15 -13.04 -15.32
CA MET A 5 33.75 -13.39 -15.60
C MET A 5 32.87 -13.29 -14.35
N MET A 6 33.39 -13.64 -13.17
CA MET A 6 32.66 -13.53 -11.90
C MET A 6 32.41 -12.06 -11.50
N THR A 7 33.39 -11.17 -11.70
CA THR A 7 33.22 -9.74 -11.44
C THR A 7 32.31 -9.05 -12.46
N MET A 8 32.35 -9.47 -13.74
CA MET A 8 31.44 -8.99 -14.77
C MET A 8 29.99 -9.44 -14.51
N LEU A 9 29.79 -10.68 -14.04
CA LEU A 9 28.46 -11.17 -13.65
C LEU A 9 27.91 -10.42 -12.42
N LEU A 10 28.76 -10.11 -11.43
CA LEU A 10 28.38 -9.34 -10.25
C LEU A 10 28.00 -7.89 -10.60
N ALA A 11 28.69 -7.26 -11.55
CA ALA A 11 28.37 -5.91 -12.04
C ALA A 11 27.01 -5.86 -12.75
N ILE A 12 26.66 -6.88 -13.53
CA ILE A 12 25.35 -6.97 -14.22
C ILE A 12 24.21 -7.15 -13.20
N VAL A 13 24.41 -7.92 -12.12
CA VAL A 13 23.41 -8.08 -11.06
C VAL A 13 23.22 -6.78 -10.27
N ALA A 14 24.30 -6.03 -10.00
CA ALA A 14 24.20 -4.73 -9.33
C ALA A 14 23.45 -3.67 -10.17
N MET A 15 23.69 -3.61 -11.48
CA MET A 15 22.98 -2.68 -12.38
C MET A 15 21.49 -3.03 -12.53
N THR A 16 21.15 -4.32 -12.57
CA THR A 16 19.74 -4.75 -12.66
C THR A 16 18.96 -4.54 -11.37
N ALA A 17 19.60 -4.70 -10.20
CA ALA A 17 18.98 -4.38 -8.91
C ALA A 17 18.61 -2.89 -8.81
N THR A 18 19.54 -1.98 -9.13
CA THR A 18 19.29 -0.53 -9.08
C THR A 18 18.24 -0.07 -10.10
N ALA A 19 18.16 -0.71 -11.27
CA ALA A 19 17.13 -0.41 -12.26
C ALA A 19 15.71 -0.84 -11.81
N GLN A 20 15.59 -1.96 -11.10
CA GLN A 20 14.32 -2.41 -10.53
C GLN A 20 13.82 -1.48 -9.42
N ASP A 21 14.72 -1.02 -8.55
CA ASP A 21 14.38 -0.08 -7.48
C ASP A 21 13.95 1.29 -8.02
N LYS A 22 14.65 1.84 -9.01
CA LYS A 22 14.25 3.08 -9.70
C LYS A 22 12.86 2.97 -10.32
N LYS A 23 12.59 1.87 -11.03
CA LYS A 23 11.29 1.61 -11.65
C LYS A 23 10.18 1.45 -10.61
N ALA A 24 10.46 0.79 -9.49
CA ALA A 24 9.50 0.66 -8.39
C ALA A 24 9.20 2.02 -7.72
N GLY A 25 10.22 2.87 -7.56
CA GLY A 25 10.08 4.24 -7.07
C GLY A 25 9.18 5.09 -7.98
N GLU A 26 9.48 5.13 -9.27
CA GLU A 26 8.70 5.88 -10.28
C GLU A 26 7.24 5.42 -10.35
N ILE A 27 6.99 4.11 -10.24
CA ILE A 27 5.63 3.56 -10.19
C ILE A 27 4.90 4.05 -8.93
N ASN A 28 5.57 4.07 -7.77
CA ASN A 28 4.97 4.55 -6.52
C ASN A 28 4.63 6.05 -6.58
N GLU A 29 5.50 6.87 -7.17
CA GLU A 29 5.26 8.30 -7.38
C GLU A 29 4.06 8.53 -8.30
N LYS A 30 4.00 7.85 -9.45
CA LYS A 30 2.83 7.90 -10.36
C LYS A 30 1.53 7.52 -9.66
N TYR A 31 1.57 6.51 -8.79
CA TYR A 31 0.39 6.12 -8.00
C TYR A 31 0.02 7.19 -6.96
N PHE A 32 1.00 7.82 -6.33
CA PHE A 32 0.77 8.91 -5.40
C PHE A 32 0.16 10.12 -6.11
N ASP A 33 0.71 10.54 -7.25
CA ASP A 33 0.23 11.68 -8.03
C ASP A 33 -1.19 11.44 -8.54
N ALA A 34 -1.49 10.23 -9.00
CA ALA A 34 -2.85 9.85 -9.42
C ALA A 34 -3.84 9.92 -8.24
N ARG A 35 -3.43 9.53 -7.03
CA ARG A 35 -4.26 9.67 -5.82
C ARG A 35 -4.50 11.12 -5.46
N VAL A 36 -3.45 11.95 -5.46
CA VAL A 36 -3.55 13.38 -5.19
C VAL A 36 -4.47 14.04 -6.19
N SER A 37 -4.33 13.74 -7.48
CA SER A 37 -5.16 14.30 -8.55
C SER A 37 -6.63 13.96 -8.37
N GLU A 38 -6.95 12.70 -8.03
CA GLU A 38 -8.33 12.28 -7.77
C GLU A 38 -8.90 12.89 -6.47
N LEU A 39 -8.07 13.11 -5.45
CA LEU A 39 -8.47 13.83 -4.24
C LEU A 39 -8.78 15.30 -4.54
N VAL A 40 -7.91 15.98 -5.28
CA VAL A 40 -8.08 17.38 -5.69
C VAL A 40 -9.39 17.54 -6.44
N TYR A 41 -9.65 16.66 -7.42
CA TYR A 41 -10.89 16.67 -8.18
C TYR A 41 -12.13 16.42 -7.31
N ARG A 42 -12.11 15.41 -6.43
CA ARG A 42 -13.29 15.03 -5.64
C ARG A 42 -13.59 15.95 -4.46
N LEU A 43 -12.59 16.66 -3.97
CA LEU A 43 -12.72 17.63 -2.88
C LEU A 43 -12.80 19.07 -3.39
N ASP A 44 -12.76 19.27 -4.72
CA ASP A 44 -12.80 20.59 -5.34
C ASP A 44 -11.74 21.53 -4.74
N MET A 45 -10.49 21.04 -4.70
CA MET A 45 -9.37 21.82 -4.16
C MET A 45 -8.86 22.83 -5.18
N SER A 46 -8.57 24.06 -4.72
CA SER A 46 -7.83 25.03 -5.54
C SER A 46 -6.36 24.60 -5.74
N ASP A 47 -5.67 25.22 -6.70
CA ASP A 47 -4.25 24.95 -6.91
C ASP A 47 -3.38 25.31 -5.69
N ASP A 48 -3.73 26.38 -4.96
CA ASP A 48 -3.08 26.75 -3.70
C ASP A 48 -3.30 25.69 -2.61
N GLN A 49 -4.54 25.22 -2.46
CA GLN A 49 -4.86 24.13 -1.52
C GLN A 49 -4.11 22.86 -1.89
N LYS A 50 -4.10 22.46 -3.17
CA LYS A 50 -3.35 21.29 -3.67
C LYS A 50 -1.87 21.40 -3.33
N ALA A 51 -1.24 22.54 -3.57
CA ALA A 51 0.18 22.74 -3.31
C ALA A 51 0.53 22.55 -1.83
N LYS A 52 -0.31 23.08 -0.92
CA LYS A 52 -0.11 22.96 0.54
C LYS A 52 -0.54 21.60 1.09
N PHE A 53 -1.59 21.00 0.53
CA PHE A 53 -2.14 19.69 0.94
C PHE A 53 -1.21 18.53 0.61
N THR A 54 -0.62 18.53 -0.59
CA THR A 54 0.20 17.42 -1.10
C THR A 54 1.30 16.95 -0.14
N PRO A 55 2.16 17.84 0.42
CA PRO A 55 3.19 17.42 1.37
C PRO A 55 2.61 16.85 2.68
N ILE A 56 1.49 17.39 3.18
CA ILE A 56 0.81 16.87 4.39
C ILE A 56 0.28 15.47 4.12
N TYR A 57 -0.40 15.27 2.98
CA TYR A 57 -0.93 13.97 2.59
C TYR A 57 0.16 12.92 2.33
N LYS A 58 1.31 13.33 1.80
CA LYS A 58 2.48 12.45 1.64
C LYS A 58 2.94 11.92 3.00
N ARG A 59 3.11 12.80 3.99
CA ARG A 59 3.50 12.43 5.35
C ARG A 59 2.48 11.49 6.00
N TYR A 60 1.18 11.79 5.88
CA TYR A 60 0.10 10.89 6.33
C TYR A 60 0.22 9.49 5.71
N CYS A 61 0.43 9.40 4.38
CA CYS A 61 0.58 8.13 3.69
C CYS A 61 1.81 7.34 4.18
N GLU A 62 2.92 8.03 4.44
CA GLU A 62 4.17 7.43 4.94
C GLU A 62 4.02 6.92 6.38
N GLU A 63 3.43 7.70 7.28
CA GLU A 63 3.13 7.30 8.66
C GLU A 63 2.14 6.11 8.67
N MET A 64 1.09 6.15 7.85
CA MET A 64 0.14 5.04 7.72
C MET A 64 0.81 3.77 7.17
N LYS A 65 1.71 3.91 6.20
CA LYS A 65 2.48 2.78 5.65
C LYS A 65 3.43 2.17 6.70
N ALA A 66 4.10 3.01 7.48
CA ALA A 66 4.96 2.56 8.57
C ALA A 66 4.16 1.77 9.62
N LEU A 67 2.96 2.27 9.96
CA LEU A 67 2.03 1.60 10.89
C LEU A 67 1.56 0.23 10.39
N MET A 68 1.11 0.17 9.13
CA MET A 68 0.60 -1.06 8.53
C MET A 68 1.70 -2.11 8.29
N GLY A 69 2.95 -1.64 8.20
CA GLY A 69 4.12 -2.47 8.00
C GLY A 69 4.27 -2.97 6.55
N PRO A 70 5.33 -3.74 6.27
CA PRO A 70 5.66 -4.13 4.91
C PRO A 70 4.60 -5.05 4.31
N ALA A 71 4.24 -4.82 3.04
CA ALA A 71 3.28 -5.64 2.31
C ALA A 71 3.64 -7.15 2.29
N MET A 72 4.93 -7.47 2.38
CA MET A 72 5.43 -8.84 2.49
C MET A 72 4.96 -9.56 3.76
N LYS A 73 4.87 -8.83 4.90
CA LYS A 73 4.37 -9.38 6.17
C LYS A 73 2.91 -9.78 6.03
N HIS A 74 2.08 -8.91 5.47
CA HIS A 74 0.67 -9.22 5.19
C HIS A 74 0.51 -10.39 4.21
N LYS A 75 1.33 -10.46 3.15
CA LYS A 75 1.30 -11.58 2.21
C LYS A 75 1.64 -12.91 2.89
N LYS A 76 2.65 -12.92 3.78
CA LYS A 76 3.00 -14.08 4.59
C LYS A 76 1.85 -14.49 5.52
N GLU A 77 1.30 -13.54 6.29
CA GLU A 77 0.14 -13.77 7.18
C GLU A 77 -1.05 -14.37 6.42
N MET A 78 -1.37 -13.87 5.23
CA MET A 78 -2.43 -14.39 4.37
C MET A 78 -2.14 -15.79 3.83
N LYS A 79 -0.89 -16.08 3.46
CA LYS A 79 -0.49 -17.43 3.04
C LYS A 79 -0.66 -18.41 4.19
N GLU A 80 -0.14 -18.08 5.37
CA GLU A 80 -0.25 -18.95 6.55
C GLU A 80 -1.69 -19.21 6.96
N MET A 81 -2.59 -18.22 6.81
CA MET A 81 -4.02 -18.41 7.01
C MET A 81 -4.60 -19.42 6.01
N LYS A 82 -4.25 -19.33 4.73
CA LYS A 82 -4.69 -20.28 3.70
C LYS A 82 -4.15 -21.69 3.94
N ASP A 83 -2.87 -21.81 4.27
CA ASP A 83 -2.24 -23.09 4.58
C ASP A 83 -2.94 -23.75 5.78
N ARG A 84 -3.31 -22.98 6.82
CA ARG A 84 -4.14 -23.46 7.95
C ARG A 84 -5.55 -23.88 7.53
N GLN A 85 -6.21 -23.14 6.63
CA GLN A 85 -7.54 -23.50 6.12
C GLN A 85 -7.51 -24.81 5.32
N LYS A 86 -6.41 -25.09 4.64
CA LYS A 86 -6.18 -26.34 3.90
C LYS A 86 -5.68 -27.52 4.76
N GLY A 87 -5.41 -27.28 6.04
CA GLY A 87 -4.80 -28.30 6.92
C GLY A 87 -3.30 -28.50 6.72
N GLU A 88 -2.65 -27.70 5.87
CA GLU A 88 -1.20 -27.76 5.60
C GLU A 88 -0.37 -27.15 6.76
N LYS A 89 -1.02 -26.47 7.71
CA LYS A 89 -0.42 -25.93 8.94
C LYS A 89 -1.32 -26.18 10.15
N LYS A 90 -0.68 -26.35 11.33
CA LYS A 90 -1.37 -26.44 12.62
C LYS A 90 -2.29 -25.24 12.87
N GLN A 91 -3.51 -25.52 13.33
CA GLN A 91 -4.45 -24.50 13.74
C GLN A 91 -3.92 -23.73 14.96
N LEU A 92 -4.33 -22.47 15.06
CA LEU A 92 -4.02 -21.66 16.23
C LEU A 92 -4.73 -22.20 17.47
N THR A 93 -4.07 -22.12 18.62
CA THR A 93 -4.71 -22.27 19.93
C THR A 93 -5.70 -21.14 20.19
N GLU A 94 -6.59 -21.29 21.18
CA GLU A 94 -7.52 -20.21 21.56
C GLU A 94 -6.78 -18.94 22.00
N GLU A 95 -5.70 -19.08 22.76
CA GLU A 95 -4.83 -17.97 23.16
C GLU A 95 -4.21 -17.26 21.96
N GLU A 96 -3.71 -18.01 20.97
CA GLU A 96 -3.13 -17.43 19.74
C GLU A 96 -4.20 -16.74 18.88
N LYS A 97 -5.43 -17.26 18.83
CA LYS A 97 -6.56 -16.62 18.14
C LYS A 97 -6.92 -15.29 18.81
N LEU A 98 -6.96 -15.26 20.14
CA LEU A 98 -7.22 -14.06 20.93
C LEU A 98 -6.11 -13.03 20.74
N ALA A 99 -4.84 -13.43 20.87
CA ALA A 99 -3.68 -12.56 20.67
C ALA A 99 -3.67 -11.95 19.26
N ARG A 100 -3.95 -12.74 18.23
CA ARG A 100 -4.07 -12.25 16.85
C ARG A 100 -5.21 -11.24 16.70
N THR A 101 -6.34 -11.48 17.36
CA THR A 101 -7.49 -10.57 17.33
C THR A 101 -7.16 -9.25 18.01
N LYS A 102 -6.55 -9.29 19.20
CA LYS A 102 -6.08 -8.10 19.92
C LYS A 102 -5.10 -7.28 19.09
N LYS A 103 -4.09 -7.93 18.50
CA LYS A 103 -3.11 -7.28 17.61
C LYS A 103 -3.76 -6.62 16.39
N ARG A 104 -4.84 -7.18 15.85
CA ARG A 104 -5.60 -6.55 14.76
C ARG A 104 -6.32 -5.30 15.27
N MET A 105 -6.94 -5.35 16.43
CA MET A 105 -7.64 -4.21 17.05
C MET A 105 -6.66 -3.09 17.40
N GLU A 106 -5.50 -3.41 17.97
CA GLU A 106 -4.43 -2.43 18.27
C GLU A 106 -3.96 -1.71 17.01
N ARG A 107 -3.72 -2.43 15.90
CA ARG A 107 -3.38 -1.80 14.61
C ARG A 107 -4.49 -0.87 14.12
N GLN A 108 -5.75 -1.27 14.26
CA GLN A 108 -6.89 -0.42 13.87
C GLN A 108 -6.97 0.83 14.74
N GLN A 109 -6.79 0.69 16.05
CA GLN A 109 -6.77 1.81 16.99
C GLN A 109 -5.67 2.81 16.64
N GLN A 110 -4.45 2.34 16.38
CA GLN A 110 -3.35 3.23 16.00
C GLN A 110 -3.60 3.93 14.66
N ALA A 111 -4.20 3.23 13.68
CA ALA A 111 -4.56 3.84 12.40
C ALA A 111 -5.63 4.92 12.56
N GLN A 112 -6.60 4.72 13.47
CA GLN A 112 -7.61 5.73 13.76
C GLN A 112 -7.03 6.90 14.55
N ALA A 113 -6.12 6.66 15.50
CA ALA A 113 -5.41 7.72 16.20
C ALA A 113 -4.61 8.61 15.24
N LEU A 114 -3.93 8.00 14.25
CA LEU A 114 -3.23 8.74 13.20
C LEU A 114 -4.19 9.58 12.35
N ARG A 115 -5.36 9.04 12.00
CA ARG A 115 -6.38 9.82 11.26
C ARG A 115 -6.89 11.00 12.05
N LEU A 116 -7.16 10.82 13.35
CA LEU A 116 -7.56 11.91 14.24
C LEU A 116 -6.51 13.03 14.27
N LYS A 117 -5.22 12.69 14.45
CA LYS A 117 -4.12 13.65 14.38
C LYS A 117 -4.13 14.46 13.07
N TYR A 118 -4.35 13.79 11.94
CA TYR A 118 -4.30 14.43 10.63
C TYR A 118 -5.56 15.21 10.25
N ILE A 119 -6.67 15.11 11.00
CA ILE A 119 -7.81 16.01 10.84
C ILE A 119 -7.38 17.45 11.03
N ASP A 120 -6.67 17.72 12.13
CA ASP A 120 -6.23 19.07 12.48
C ASP A 120 -5.20 19.60 11.47
N GLU A 121 -4.28 18.74 11.03
CA GLU A 121 -3.31 19.12 9.99
C GLU A 121 -3.98 19.43 8.65
N PHE A 122 -4.95 18.62 8.22
CA PHE A 122 -5.69 18.89 6.98
C PHE A 122 -6.57 20.13 7.10
N ALA A 123 -7.15 20.41 8.27
CA ALA A 123 -7.95 21.61 8.51
C ALA A 123 -7.15 22.92 8.38
N THR A 124 -5.82 22.87 8.40
CA THR A 124 -4.98 24.06 8.12
C THR A 124 -4.98 24.49 6.65
N VAL A 125 -5.37 23.60 5.73
CA VAL A 125 -5.32 23.85 4.27
C VAL A 125 -6.65 23.55 3.57
N LEU A 126 -7.49 22.69 4.14
CA LEU A 126 -8.80 22.31 3.63
C LEU A 126 -9.91 22.95 4.48
N SER A 127 -11.05 23.23 3.86
CA SER A 127 -12.26 23.63 4.59
C SER A 127 -12.82 22.46 5.41
N ALA A 128 -13.61 22.77 6.44
CA ALA A 128 -14.28 21.74 7.24
C ALA A 128 -15.13 20.77 6.38
N GLY A 129 -15.78 21.29 5.33
CA GLY A 129 -16.55 20.46 4.38
C GLY A 129 -15.68 19.51 3.56
N GLN A 130 -14.48 19.94 3.17
CA GLN A 130 -13.50 19.09 2.49
C GLN A 130 -12.92 18.02 3.43
N VAL A 131 -12.57 18.38 4.67
CA VAL A 131 -12.07 17.42 5.68
C VAL A 131 -13.12 16.36 6.01
N ASN A 132 -14.39 16.75 6.17
CA ASN A 132 -15.49 15.82 6.43
C ASN A 132 -15.65 14.76 5.33
N LYS A 133 -15.41 15.13 4.06
CA LYS A 133 -15.46 14.21 2.91
C LYS A 133 -14.17 13.43 2.70
N PHE A 134 -13.03 13.93 3.19
CA PHE A 134 -11.70 13.45 2.86
C PHE A 134 -11.54 11.93 3.06
N PHE A 135 -11.83 11.40 4.25
CA PHE A 135 -11.58 9.98 4.54
C PHE A 135 -12.49 9.03 3.76
N GLU A 136 -13.72 9.45 3.45
CA GLU A 136 -14.62 8.68 2.61
C GLU A 136 -14.08 8.63 1.18
N VAL A 137 -13.72 9.80 0.64
CA VAL A 137 -13.14 9.93 -0.70
C VAL A 137 -11.86 9.12 -0.80
N GLU A 138 -10.93 9.27 0.14
CA GLU A 138 -9.65 8.55 0.18
C GLU A 138 -9.87 7.03 0.15
N ARG A 139 -10.77 6.52 1.02
CA ARG A 139 -11.12 5.09 1.07
C ARG A 139 -11.67 4.60 -0.27
N ASN A 140 -12.55 5.36 -0.91
CA ASN A 140 -13.14 5.00 -2.19
C ASN A 140 -12.09 4.96 -3.32
N ILE A 141 -11.14 5.90 -3.33
CA ILE A 141 -10.01 5.91 -4.27
C ILE A 141 -9.15 4.66 -4.05
N GLN A 142 -8.79 4.37 -2.81
CA GLN A 142 -7.99 3.19 -2.47
C GLN A 142 -8.70 1.89 -2.88
N LYS A 143 -9.99 1.75 -2.60
CA LYS A 143 -10.79 0.58 -3.01
C LYS A 143 -10.77 0.39 -4.53
N LYS A 144 -11.07 1.42 -5.31
CA LYS A 144 -11.06 1.37 -6.78
C LYS A 144 -9.68 1.01 -7.35
N LEU A 145 -8.60 1.47 -6.72
CA LEU A 145 -7.23 1.10 -7.13
C LEU A 145 -6.93 -0.37 -6.83
N MET A 146 -7.37 -0.87 -5.68
CA MET A 146 -7.22 -2.28 -5.31
C MET A 146 -8.03 -3.20 -6.22
N ASP A 147 -9.28 -2.86 -6.50
CA ASP A 147 -10.15 -3.65 -7.38
C ASP A 147 -9.55 -3.77 -8.79
N ARG A 148 -9.07 -2.66 -9.36
CA ARG A 148 -8.36 -2.66 -10.66
C ARG A 148 -7.14 -3.57 -10.65
N LYS A 149 -6.34 -3.53 -9.58
CA LYS A 149 -5.16 -4.40 -9.43
C LYS A 149 -5.54 -5.88 -9.34
N MET A 150 -6.61 -6.21 -8.62
CA MET A 150 -7.12 -7.57 -8.48
C MET A 150 -7.69 -8.11 -9.80
N HIS A 151 -8.48 -7.31 -10.53
CA HIS A 151 -9.00 -7.68 -11.85
C HIS A 151 -7.90 -7.87 -12.89
N HIS A 152 -6.86 -7.02 -12.88
CA HIS A 152 -5.70 -7.18 -13.78
C HIS A 152 -4.94 -8.48 -13.49
N LYS A 153 -4.75 -8.83 -12.22
CA LYS A 153 -4.10 -10.08 -11.82
C LYS A 153 -4.92 -11.31 -12.22
N GLY A 154 -6.24 -11.29 -12.01
CA GLY A 154 -7.13 -12.38 -12.41
C GLY A 154 -7.12 -12.64 -13.93
N LYS A 155 -7.02 -11.58 -14.75
CA LYS A 155 -6.87 -11.72 -16.22
C LYS A 155 -5.52 -12.34 -16.60
N LYS A 156 -4.44 -12.00 -15.89
CA LYS A 156 -3.10 -12.58 -16.13
C LYS A 156 -3.07 -14.06 -15.78
N ASP A 157 -3.59 -14.43 -14.60
CA ASP A 157 -3.66 -15.81 -14.13
C ASP A 157 -4.53 -16.69 -15.06
N PHE A 158 -5.57 -16.14 -15.69
CA PHE A 158 -6.38 -16.83 -16.70
C PHE A 158 -5.64 -17.04 -18.03
N LYS A 159 -4.88 -16.03 -18.49
CA LYS A 159 -4.11 -16.10 -19.73
C LYS A 159 -2.95 -17.11 -19.60
N ASP A 160 -2.27 -17.13 -18.47
CA ASP A 160 -1.16 -18.07 -18.20
C ASP A 160 -1.65 -19.53 -18.08
N LYS A 161 -2.90 -19.76 -17.67
CA LYS A 161 -3.52 -21.10 -17.67
C LYS A 161 -3.90 -21.58 -19.07
N LYS A 162 -4.36 -20.69 -19.96
CA LYS A 162 -4.70 -21.03 -21.36
C LYS A 162 -3.50 -21.33 -22.25
N VAL A 163 -2.30 -20.90 -21.87
CA VAL A 163 -1.06 -21.14 -22.65
C VAL A 163 -0.38 -22.45 -22.20
N LYS A 164 -0.80 -23.04 -21.09
CA LYS A 164 -0.20 -24.26 -20.50
C LYS A 164 -1.10 -25.50 -20.57
N GLY A 165 -2.27 -25.41 -21.20
CA GLY A 165 -3.16 -26.53 -21.50
C GLY A 165 -3.43 -26.57 -22.99
#